data_AF-A0A3Q4HKP5-F1
#
_entry.id   AF-A0A3Q4HKP5-F1
#
_cell.length_a   1.000
_cell.length_b   1.000
_cell.length_c   1.000
_cell.angle_alpha   90.00
_cell.angle_beta   90.00
_cell.angle_gamma   90.00
#
_symmetry.space_group_name_H-M   'P 1'
#
loop_
_entity.id
_entity.type
_entity.pdbx_description
1 polymer ?
#
loop_
_entity_poly.entity_id
_entity_poly.type
_entity_poly.pdbx_seq_one_letter_code
_entity_poly.pdbx_strand_id
1 'polypeptide(L)'
;FIIKTVEWHFLLFMPSATAGNSAVQSAIPDLGNGSHSEAMKQIIGVIDKKVRNMEKKKSKLDDYQARKNKGERLNQDQLEALAKYQEINNNLEFARELQKSFLALGQEIQKAVKKSARREQLQREETEQRRLKSVLELQYLLDQLGEDGFYKLVGPERNYDVRLTHQYEEASVHLWELLEGRDKAVAGTTYKSLKETLDKVLQSGYFDRAQTHQNGTCEEEEEQEEQTVVAESKAVEQPSEPGS
;
A
#
# COMPACT_ATOMS: atom_id res chain seq x y z
N PHE A 1 -4.70 -0.80 28.82
CA PHE A 1 -6.02 -1.40 28.52
C PHE A 1 -6.84 -0.45 27.65
N ILE A 2 -6.94 0.83 28.01
CA ILE A 2 -7.63 1.89 27.24
C ILE A 2 -7.11 1.99 25.79
N ILE A 3 -5.78 2.05 25.57
CA ILE A 3 -5.20 2.16 24.22
C ILE A 3 -5.60 0.98 23.31
N LYS A 4 -5.61 -0.25 23.83
CA LYS A 4 -6.07 -1.43 23.07
C LYS A 4 -7.57 -1.36 22.74
N THR A 5 -8.39 -0.77 23.61
CA THR A 5 -9.82 -0.60 23.36
C THR A 5 -10.08 0.47 22.29
N VAL A 6 -9.31 1.57 22.26
CA VAL A 6 -9.47 2.61 21.22
C VAL A 6 -8.95 2.10 19.86
N GLU A 7 -7.83 1.40 19.83
CA GLU A 7 -7.25 0.79 18.61
C GLU A 7 -8.20 -0.24 17.97
N TRP A 8 -8.84 -1.10 18.79
CA TRP A 8 -9.83 -2.06 18.32
C TRP A 8 -11.14 -1.41 17.86
N HIS A 9 -11.55 -0.28 18.46
CA HIS A 9 -12.80 0.38 18.10
C HIS A 9 -12.66 1.27 16.86
N PHE A 10 -11.46 1.83 16.61
CA PHE A 10 -11.16 2.60 15.40
C PHE A 10 -11.13 1.72 14.14
N LEU A 11 -10.64 0.48 14.26
CA LEU A 11 -10.65 -0.54 13.19
C LEU A 11 -12.05 -1.11 12.87
N LEU A 12 -12.98 -1.11 13.84
CA LEU A 12 -14.30 -1.72 13.70
C LEU A 12 -15.41 -0.76 13.24
N PHE A 13 -15.21 0.56 13.35
CA PHE A 13 -16.28 1.56 13.17
C PHE A 13 -16.08 2.54 12.00
N MET A 14 -15.15 2.30 11.08
CA MET A 14 -15.18 3.01 9.80
C MET A 14 -16.36 2.46 8.95
N PRO A 15 -17.25 3.32 8.41
CA PRO A 15 -18.24 2.88 7.45
C PRO A 15 -17.54 2.42 6.18
N SER A 16 -17.42 1.10 6.04
CA SER A 16 -17.13 0.47 4.77
C SER A 16 -18.20 0.90 3.78
N ALA A 17 -17.80 1.57 2.70
CA ALA A 17 -18.65 1.77 1.54
C ALA A 17 -18.84 0.44 0.78
N THR A 18 -19.41 -0.56 1.46
CA THR A 18 -20.07 -1.74 0.86
C THR A 18 -21.05 -2.30 1.90
N ALA A 19 -22.34 -2.20 1.59
CA ALA A 19 -23.41 -2.81 2.36
C ALA A 19 -23.29 -4.35 2.34
N GLY A 20 -23.45 -5.00 3.50
CA GLY A 20 -23.68 -6.45 3.59
C GLY A 20 -23.24 -7.10 4.91
N ASN A 21 -24.15 -7.17 5.88
CA ASN A 21 -24.00 -7.91 7.14
C ASN A 21 -23.81 -9.42 6.89
N SER A 22 -22.84 -10.06 7.58
CA SER A 22 -23.05 -11.28 8.40
C SER A 22 -21.73 -11.78 9.01
N ALA A 23 -21.78 -12.07 10.31
CA ALA A 23 -20.71 -12.69 11.07
C ALA A 23 -20.43 -14.13 10.60
N VAL A 24 -19.30 -14.37 9.94
CA VAL A 24 -18.70 -15.71 9.78
C VAL A 24 -17.18 -15.54 9.65
N GLN A 25 -16.46 -16.29 10.50
CA GLN A 25 -15.09 -16.81 10.40
C GLN A 25 -14.06 -16.07 9.53
N SER A 26 -12.86 -15.94 10.11
CA SER A 26 -11.58 -15.78 9.42
C SER A 26 -11.45 -16.71 8.20
N ALA A 27 -11.97 -16.26 7.08
CA ALA A 27 -11.71 -16.78 5.76
C ALA A 27 -11.33 -15.56 4.94
N ILE A 28 -10.04 -15.48 4.62
CA ILE A 28 -9.52 -14.58 3.60
C ILE A 28 -10.44 -14.71 2.39
N PRO A 29 -11.17 -13.66 1.99
CA PRO A 29 -12.06 -13.80 0.85
C PRO A 29 -11.19 -13.91 -0.41
N ASP A 30 -11.38 -15.01 -1.15
CA ASP A 30 -10.85 -15.23 -2.49
C ASP A 30 -11.55 -14.27 -3.48
N LEU A 31 -11.39 -12.97 -3.26
CA LEU A 31 -11.99 -11.92 -4.06
C LEU A 31 -11.03 -11.59 -5.20
N GLY A 32 -11.25 -12.25 -6.33
CA GLY A 32 -10.68 -11.86 -7.63
C GLY A 32 -10.00 -12.99 -8.41
N ASN A 33 -9.72 -14.13 -7.77
CA ASN A 33 -8.90 -15.17 -8.37
C ASN A 33 -9.71 -16.32 -9.00
N GLY A 34 -11.00 -16.48 -8.64
CA GLY A 34 -11.86 -17.54 -9.18
C GLY A 34 -12.03 -17.46 -10.70
N SER A 35 -12.36 -16.28 -11.23
CA SER A 35 -12.67 -16.11 -12.67
C SER A 35 -11.44 -16.30 -13.58
N HIS A 36 -10.30 -15.69 -13.25
CA HIS A 36 -9.06 -15.85 -14.01
C HIS A 36 -8.52 -17.29 -13.94
N SER A 37 -8.63 -17.93 -12.77
CA SER A 37 -8.24 -19.33 -12.57
C SER A 37 -9.12 -20.28 -13.39
N GLU A 38 -10.43 -20.03 -13.46
CA GLU A 38 -11.35 -20.84 -14.25
C GLU A 38 -11.14 -20.71 -15.75
N ALA A 39 -10.97 -19.49 -16.27
CA ALA A 39 -10.67 -19.27 -17.69
C ALA A 39 -9.36 -19.97 -18.11
N MET A 40 -8.31 -19.86 -17.28
CA MET A 40 -7.03 -20.53 -17.53
C MET A 40 -7.18 -22.06 -17.56
N LYS A 41 -7.95 -22.63 -16.62
CA LYS A 41 -8.25 -24.07 -16.59
C LYS A 41 -9.01 -24.52 -17.85
N GLN A 42 -9.96 -23.73 -18.33
CA GLN A 42 -10.71 -24.05 -19.55
C GLN A 42 -9.78 -24.07 -20.77
N ILE A 43 -8.91 -23.06 -20.92
CA ILE A 43 -7.94 -22.97 -22.02
C ILE A 43 -7.00 -24.19 -21.99
N ILE A 44 -6.41 -24.49 -20.83
CA ILE A 44 -5.55 -25.68 -20.65
C ILE A 44 -6.33 -26.95 -21.01
N GLY A 45 -7.58 -27.08 -20.57
CA GLY A 45 -8.42 -28.25 -20.88
C GLY A 45 -8.70 -28.43 -22.38
N VAL A 46 -8.80 -27.34 -23.16
CA VAL A 46 -8.92 -27.41 -24.62
C VAL A 46 -7.61 -27.85 -25.27
N ILE A 47 -6.47 -27.31 -24.80
CA ILE A 47 -5.13 -27.67 -25.28
C ILE A 47 -4.84 -29.15 -24.98
N ASP A 48 -5.14 -29.64 -23.78
CA ASP A 48 -4.97 -31.05 -23.39
C ASP A 48 -5.77 -32.00 -24.28
N LYS A 49 -6.99 -31.60 -24.67
CA LYS A 49 -7.79 -32.37 -25.62
C LYS A 49 -7.14 -32.38 -27.00
N LYS A 50 -6.59 -31.25 -27.46
CA LYS A 50 -5.88 -31.16 -28.74
C LYS A 50 -4.61 -32.03 -28.74
N VAL A 51 -3.77 -31.95 -27.70
CA VAL A 51 -2.56 -32.77 -27.54
C VAL A 51 -2.93 -34.26 -27.59
N ARG A 52 -3.88 -34.71 -26.77
CA ARG A 52 -4.32 -36.12 -26.79
C ARG A 52 -4.89 -36.57 -28.13
N ASN A 53 -5.66 -35.72 -28.82
CA ASN A 53 -6.18 -36.02 -30.15
C ASN A 53 -5.02 -36.19 -31.15
N MET A 54 -4.04 -35.30 -31.11
CA MET A 54 -2.88 -35.36 -31.98
C MET A 54 -1.98 -36.56 -31.69
N GLU A 55 -1.76 -36.93 -30.43
CA GLU A 55 -1.01 -38.13 -30.04
C GLU A 55 -1.67 -39.41 -30.57
N LYS A 56 -3.01 -39.50 -30.47
CA LYS A 56 -3.76 -40.63 -31.03
C LYS A 56 -3.64 -40.71 -32.56
N LYS A 57 -3.68 -39.56 -33.26
CA LYS A 57 -3.48 -39.52 -34.71
C LYS A 57 -2.06 -39.93 -35.09
N LYS A 58 -1.06 -39.40 -34.40
CA LYS A 58 0.35 -39.73 -34.62
C LYS A 58 0.60 -41.22 -34.43
N SER A 59 0.11 -41.82 -33.34
CA SER A 59 0.26 -43.26 -33.08
C SER A 59 -0.31 -44.12 -34.21
N LYS A 60 -1.49 -43.77 -34.76
CA LYS A 60 -2.05 -44.50 -35.92
C LYS A 60 -1.20 -44.36 -37.18
N LEU A 61 -0.62 -43.19 -37.39
CA LEU A 61 0.27 -42.97 -38.53
C LEU A 61 1.62 -43.67 -38.35
N ASP A 62 2.13 -43.75 -37.11
CA ASP A 62 3.31 -44.55 -36.75
C ASP A 62 3.09 -46.02 -37.11
N ASP A 63 1.91 -46.57 -36.82
CA ASP A 63 1.53 -47.94 -37.20
C ASP A 63 1.49 -48.13 -38.73
N TYR A 64 0.88 -47.21 -39.47
CA TYR A 64 0.86 -47.27 -40.95
C TYR A 64 2.27 -47.18 -41.53
N GLN A 65 3.11 -46.32 -40.98
CA GLN A 65 4.48 -46.14 -41.45
C GLN A 65 5.31 -47.39 -41.19
N ALA A 66 5.14 -48.03 -40.03
CA ALA A 66 5.78 -49.29 -39.70
C ALA A 66 5.36 -50.43 -40.66
N ARG A 67 4.07 -50.53 -41.00
CA ARG A 67 3.55 -51.53 -41.95
C ARG A 67 4.07 -51.30 -43.37
N LYS A 68 4.11 -50.03 -43.81
CA LYS A 68 4.73 -49.65 -45.10
C LYS A 68 6.19 -50.07 -45.16
N ASN A 69 6.95 -49.84 -44.08
CA ASN A 69 8.37 -50.21 -44.01
C ASN A 69 8.60 -51.73 -43.98
N LYS A 70 7.61 -52.51 -43.52
CA LYS A 70 7.60 -53.99 -43.62
C LYS A 70 7.21 -54.51 -45.00
N GLY A 71 6.90 -53.63 -45.95
CA GLY A 71 6.48 -54.00 -47.30
C GLY A 71 5.01 -54.38 -47.44
N GLU A 72 4.18 -54.13 -46.42
CA GLU A 72 2.73 -54.34 -46.53
C GLU A 72 2.10 -53.32 -47.47
N ARG A 73 1.14 -53.78 -48.29
CA ARG A 73 0.34 -52.90 -49.14
C ARG A 73 -0.68 -52.13 -48.30
N LEU A 74 -0.55 -50.81 -48.28
CA LEU A 74 -1.52 -49.89 -47.69
C LEU A 74 -2.58 -49.50 -48.74
N ASN A 75 -3.78 -49.18 -48.28
CA ASN A 75 -4.81 -48.61 -49.16
C ASN A 75 -4.50 -47.12 -49.48
N GLN A 76 -5.27 -46.54 -50.40
CA GLN A 76 -5.08 -45.15 -50.83
C GLN A 76 -5.23 -44.16 -49.67
N ASP A 77 -6.28 -44.29 -48.86
CA ASP A 77 -6.54 -43.42 -47.70
C ASP A 77 -5.40 -43.45 -46.68
N GLN A 78 -4.78 -44.61 -46.45
CA GLN A 78 -3.64 -44.77 -45.55
C GLN A 78 -2.39 -44.08 -46.11
N LEU A 79 -2.13 -44.18 -47.41
CA LEU A 79 -1.01 -43.50 -48.07
C LEU A 79 -1.20 -41.97 -48.03
N GLU A 80 -2.42 -41.48 -48.25
CA GLU A 80 -2.76 -40.05 -48.13
C GLU A 80 -2.65 -39.55 -46.69
N ALA A 81 -3.07 -40.35 -45.71
CA ALA A 81 -2.90 -40.02 -44.30
C ALA A 81 -1.41 -39.94 -43.92
N LEU A 82 -0.57 -40.84 -44.45
CA LEU A 82 0.88 -40.80 -44.27
C LEU A 82 1.52 -39.56 -44.93
N ALA A 83 0.98 -39.06 -46.03
CA ALA A 83 1.46 -37.83 -46.65
C ALA A 83 1.33 -36.61 -45.71
N LYS A 84 0.37 -36.65 -44.77
CA LYS A 84 0.16 -35.59 -43.75
C LYS A 84 0.93 -35.83 -42.44
N TYR A 85 1.77 -36.86 -42.36
CA TYR A 85 2.48 -37.24 -41.13
C TYR A 85 3.27 -36.07 -40.52
N GLN A 86 4.04 -35.36 -41.34
CA GLN A 86 4.87 -34.24 -40.86
C GLN A 86 4.02 -33.09 -40.29
N GLU A 87 2.89 -32.76 -40.92
CA GLU A 87 1.98 -31.73 -40.43
C GLU A 87 1.38 -32.11 -39.07
N ILE A 88 1.02 -33.39 -38.88
CA ILE A 88 0.52 -33.93 -37.61
C ILE A 88 1.60 -33.82 -36.52
N ASN A 89 2.86 -34.10 -36.85
CA ASN A 89 3.97 -33.99 -35.91
C ASN A 89 4.23 -32.54 -35.48
N ASN A 90 4.29 -31.61 -36.45
CA ASN A 90 4.47 -30.18 -36.17
C ASN A 90 3.33 -29.61 -35.32
N ASN A 91 2.08 -29.97 -35.64
CA ASN A 91 0.91 -29.53 -34.87
C ASN A 91 0.90 -30.10 -33.44
N LEU A 92 1.39 -31.33 -33.25
CA LEU A 92 1.51 -31.93 -31.92
C LEU A 92 2.56 -31.19 -31.08
N GLU A 93 3.72 -30.91 -31.66
CA GLU A 93 4.81 -30.20 -31.00
C GLU A 93 4.39 -28.78 -30.62
N PHE A 94 3.75 -28.05 -31.56
CA PHE A 94 3.17 -26.74 -31.28
C PHE A 94 2.15 -26.78 -30.12
N ALA A 95 1.24 -27.76 -30.13
CA ALA A 95 0.25 -27.89 -29.07
C ALA A 95 0.89 -28.16 -27.70
N ARG A 96 1.99 -28.94 -27.65
CA ARG A 96 2.73 -29.19 -26.41
C ARG A 96 3.47 -27.95 -25.90
N GLU A 97 4.11 -27.19 -26.79
CA GLU A 97 4.79 -25.96 -26.38
C GLU A 97 3.78 -24.90 -25.92
N LEU A 98 2.62 -24.82 -26.59
CA LEU A 98 1.52 -23.96 -26.17
C LEU A 98 1.00 -24.36 -24.79
N GLN A 99 0.80 -25.66 -24.53
CA GLN A 99 0.39 -26.19 -23.22
C GLN A 99 1.37 -25.75 -22.12
N LYS A 100 2.67 -25.93 -22.36
CA LYS A 100 3.74 -25.56 -21.43
C LYS A 100 3.75 -24.06 -21.15
N SER A 101 3.60 -23.23 -22.19
CA SER A 101 3.55 -21.78 -22.06
C SER A 101 2.37 -21.30 -21.22
N PHE A 102 1.17 -21.87 -21.43
CA PHE A 102 -0.02 -21.53 -20.63
C PHE A 102 0.09 -22.01 -19.18
N LEU A 103 0.73 -23.16 -18.93
CA LEU A 103 1.00 -23.62 -17.56
C LEU A 103 1.94 -22.67 -16.82
N ALA A 104 3.02 -22.23 -17.47
CA ALA A 104 3.95 -21.26 -16.91
C ALA A 104 3.26 -19.92 -16.62
N LEU A 105 2.52 -19.39 -17.60
CA LEU A 105 1.75 -18.15 -17.46
C LEU A 105 0.72 -18.23 -16.32
N GLY A 106 0.02 -19.35 -16.21
CA GLY A 106 -0.94 -19.57 -15.12
C GLY A 106 -0.28 -19.48 -13.74
N GLN A 107 0.93 -20.04 -13.57
CA GLN A 107 1.68 -19.92 -12.32
C GLN A 107 2.16 -18.50 -12.05
N GLU A 108 2.61 -17.79 -13.09
CA GLU A 108 3.05 -16.39 -12.97
C GLU A 108 1.90 -15.46 -12.56
N ILE A 109 0.73 -15.62 -13.17
CA ILE A 109 -0.48 -14.86 -12.80
C ILE A 109 -0.82 -15.12 -11.34
N GLN A 110 -0.83 -16.39 -10.88
CA GLN A 110 -1.13 -16.71 -9.48
C GLN A 110 -0.11 -16.08 -8.51
N LYS A 111 1.18 -16.09 -8.85
CA LYS A 111 2.22 -15.42 -8.05
C LYS A 111 2.04 -13.90 -8.04
N ALA A 112 1.72 -13.31 -9.19
CA ALA A 112 1.51 -11.88 -9.33
C ALA A 112 0.30 -11.40 -8.51
N VAL A 113 -0.83 -12.12 -8.58
CA VAL A 113 -2.03 -11.80 -7.80
C VAL A 113 -1.78 -11.88 -6.29
N LYS A 114 -1.11 -12.94 -5.81
CA LYS A 114 -0.75 -13.03 -4.38
C LYS A 114 0.19 -11.90 -3.96
N LYS A 115 1.17 -11.57 -4.81
CA LYS A 115 2.14 -10.49 -4.53
C LYS A 115 1.47 -9.12 -4.53
N SER A 116 0.56 -8.84 -5.46
CA SER A 116 -0.16 -7.57 -5.51
C SER A 116 -1.09 -7.41 -4.32
N ALA A 117 -1.84 -8.44 -3.94
CA ALA A 117 -2.71 -8.42 -2.77
C ALA A 117 -1.93 -8.14 -1.47
N ARG A 118 -0.78 -8.82 -1.28
CA ARG A 118 0.08 -8.56 -0.11
C ARG A 118 0.66 -7.14 -0.11
N ARG A 119 1.07 -6.63 -1.28
CA ARG A 119 1.58 -5.26 -1.41
C ARG A 119 0.52 -4.23 -1.07
N GLU A 120 -0.69 -4.42 -1.59
CA GLU A 120 -1.82 -3.53 -1.35
C GLU A 120 -2.23 -3.51 0.13
N GLN A 121 -2.20 -4.69 0.79
CA GLN A 121 -2.43 -4.78 2.24
C GLN A 121 -1.41 -3.98 3.03
N LEU A 122 -0.12 -4.20 2.78
CA LEU A 122 0.95 -3.45 3.47
C LEU A 122 0.84 -1.95 3.20
N GLN A 123 0.47 -1.54 1.99
CA GLN A 123 0.30 -0.13 1.64
C GLN A 123 -0.91 0.50 2.35
N ARG A 124 -2.01 -0.25 2.53
CA ARG A 124 -3.16 0.19 3.35
C ARG A 124 -2.75 0.38 4.80
N GLU A 125 -2.05 -0.61 5.38
CA GLU A 125 -1.55 -0.56 6.75
C GLU A 125 -0.58 0.62 6.96
N GLU A 126 0.34 0.87 6.02
CA GLU A 126 1.26 2.01 6.10
C GLU A 126 0.50 3.36 6.03
N THR A 127 -0.52 3.45 5.18
CA THR A 127 -1.35 4.67 5.06
C THR A 127 -2.17 4.90 6.33
N GLU A 128 -2.72 3.84 6.92
CA GLU A 128 -3.44 3.89 8.19
C GLU A 128 -2.51 4.27 9.34
N GLN A 129 -1.31 3.66 9.43
CA GLN A 129 -0.29 4.04 10.41
C GLN A 129 0.10 5.52 10.30
N ARG A 130 0.26 6.03 9.07
CA ARG A 130 0.55 7.45 8.85
C ARG A 130 -0.59 8.36 9.32
N ARG A 131 -1.84 7.96 9.08
CA ARG A 131 -3.02 8.68 9.59
C ARG A 131 -3.09 8.66 11.10
N LEU A 132 -2.94 7.49 11.73
CA LEU A 132 -2.93 7.36 13.20
C LEU A 132 -1.82 8.19 13.84
N LYS A 133 -0.61 8.17 13.26
CA LYS A 133 0.48 9.04 13.69
C LYS A 133 0.07 10.53 13.63
N SER A 134 -0.56 10.94 12.54
CA SER A 134 -1.05 12.32 12.37
C SER A 134 -2.13 12.67 13.41
N VAL A 135 -3.06 11.75 13.72
CA VAL A 135 -4.06 11.95 14.79
C VAL A 135 -3.38 12.18 16.13
N LEU A 136 -2.38 11.36 16.48
CA LEU A 136 -1.67 11.48 17.76
C LEU A 136 -0.90 12.79 17.85
N GLU A 137 -0.24 13.22 16.78
CA GLU A 137 0.45 14.52 16.70
C GLU A 137 -0.54 15.69 16.88
N LEU A 138 -1.70 15.64 16.21
CA LEU A 138 -2.73 16.66 16.35
C LEU A 138 -3.34 16.67 17.76
N GLN A 139 -3.62 15.50 18.34
CA GLN A 139 -4.11 15.40 19.71
C GLN A 139 -3.10 15.99 20.71
N TYR A 140 -1.81 15.70 20.53
CA TYR A 140 -0.75 16.29 21.34
C TYR A 140 -0.71 17.82 21.23
N LEU A 141 -0.76 18.37 20.02
CA LEU A 141 -0.77 19.82 19.83
C LEU A 141 -1.98 20.48 20.46
N LEU A 142 -3.17 19.93 20.24
CA LEU A 142 -4.40 20.50 20.79
C LEU A 142 -4.39 20.46 22.33
N ASP A 143 -3.78 19.42 22.93
CA ASP A 143 -3.59 19.34 24.38
C ASP A 143 -2.61 20.41 24.90
N GLN A 144 -1.52 20.67 24.17
CA GLN A 144 -0.55 21.70 24.54
C GLN A 144 -1.05 23.13 24.33
N LEU A 145 -1.90 23.36 23.33
CA LEU A 145 -2.47 24.69 23.03
C LEU A 145 -3.57 25.09 24.04
N GLY A 146 -4.07 24.16 24.85
CA GLY A 146 -5.10 24.42 25.86
C GLY A 146 -6.50 24.63 25.27
N GLU A 147 -7.48 25.01 26.11
CA GLU A 147 -8.92 25.10 25.77
C GLU A 147 -9.24 25.93 24.52
N ASP A 148 -9.15 25.30 23.36
CA ASP A 148 -9.77 25.77 22.13
C ASP A 148 -11.15 25.11 21.94
N GLY A 149 -12.03 25.77 21.16
CA GLY A 149 -13.37 25.26 20.90
C GLY A 149 -13.38 23.94 20.12
N PHE A 150 -12.26 23.55 19.52
CA PHE A 150 -12.12 22.34 18.72
C PHE A 150 -11.67 21.13 19.58
N TYR A 151 -10.81 21.33 20.57
CA TYR A 151 -10.31 20.38 21.55
C TYR A 151 -11.46 19.73 22.29
N LYS A 152 -12.46 20.52 22.69
CA LYS A 152 -13.69 20.01 23.33
C LYS A 152 -14.52 19.08 22.43
N LEU A 153 -14.43 19.24 21.11
CA LEU A 153 -15.14 18.40 20.13
C LEU A 153 -14.41 17.06 19.91
N VAL A 154 -13.08 17.08 19.88
CA VAL A 154 -12.27 15.87 19.64
C VAL A 154 -11.86 15.12 20.91
N GLY A 155 -11.93 15.77 22.07
CA GLY A 155 -11.67 15.22 23.40
C GLY A 155 -12.79 15.59 24.38
N PRO A 156 -14.03 15.10 24.18
CA PRO A 156 -15.15 15.44 25.04
C PRO A 156 -14.97 14.84 26.45
N GLU A 157 -15.35 15.60 27.48
CA GLU A 157 -15.42 15.10 28.85
C GLU A 157 -16.35 13.90 28.97
N ARG A 158 -16.05 12.96 29.88
CA ARG A 158 -16.80 11.72 29.98
C ARG A 158 -18.25 11.97 30.37
N ASN A 159 -19.17 11.65 29.47
CA ASN A 159 -20.61 11.63 29.76
C ASN A 159 -21.04 10.20 30.12
N TYR A 160 -21.42 9.99 31.39
CA TYR A 160 -21.82 8.67 31.90
C TYR A 160 -23.22 8.23 31.44
N ASP A 161 -24.05 9.16 30.94
CA ASP A 161 -25.39 8.86 30.42
C ASP A 161 -25.36 8.24 29.01
N VAL A 162 -24.20 8.30 28.34
CA VAL A 162 -24.00 7.80 26.98
C VAL A 162 -22.92 6.71 26.95
N ARG A 163 -23.12 5.71 26.07
CA ARG A 163 -22.08 4.71 25.80
C ARG A 163 -20.82 5.39 25.28
N LEU A 164 -19.68 5.01 25.84
CA LEU A 164 -18.36 5.55 25.48
C LEU A 164 -18.11 5.50 23.97
N THR A 165 -18.50 4.40 23.34
CA THR A 165 -18.36 4.16 21.91
C THR A 165 -19.06 5.22 21.06
N HIS A 166 -20.28 5.59 21.42
CA HIS A 166 -21.08 6.58 20.70
C HIS A 166 -20.55 8.00 20.92
N GLN A 167 -20.08 8.30 22.14
CA GLN A 167 -19.49 9.61 22.44
C GLN A 167 -18.24 9.88 21.58
N TYR A 168 -17.39 8.86 21.39
CA TYR A 168 -16.17 8.98 20.59
C TYR A 168 -16.40 8.81 19.08
N GLU A 169 -17.58 8.35 18.66
CA GLU A 169 -17.97 8.29 17.25
C GLU A 169 -18.01 9.71 16.66
N GLU A 170 -18.70 10.63 17.33
CA GLU A 170 -18.79 12.04 16.91
C GLU A 170 -17.42 12.74 16.94
N ALA A 171 -16.64 12.54 18.01
CA ALA A 171 -15.29 13.07 18.13
C ALA A 171 -14.36 12.56 17.01
N SER A 172 -14.49 11.29 16.62
CA SER A 172 -13.68 10.70 15.55
C SER A 172 -13.98 11.30 14.18
N VAL A 173 -15.24 11.68 13.92
CA VAL A 173 -15.63 12.37 12.67
C VAL A 173 -14.95 13.73 12.58
N HIS A 174 -14.88 14.49 13.68
CA HIS A 174 -14.17 15.77 13.71
C HIS A 174 -12.67 15.61 13.41
N LEU A 175 -12.01 14.60 13.96
CA LEU A 175 -10.60 14.28 13.64
C LEU A 175 -10.42 13.88 12.18
N TRP A 176 -11.34 13.10 11.62
CA TRP A 176 -11.32 12.68 10.23
C TRP A 176 -11.46 13.86 9.26
N GLU A 177 -12.46 14.72 9.49
CA GLU A 177 -12.71 15.94 8.70
C GLU A 177 -11.52 16.92 8.78
N LEU A 178 -10.87 17.01 9.95
CA LEU A 178 -9.64 17.77 10.13
C LEU A 178 -8.48 17.20 9.30
N LEU A 179 -8.26 15.88 9.36
CA LEU A 179 -7.20 15.23 8.57
C LEU A 179 -7.41 15.37 7.07
N GLU A 180 -8.66 15.34 6.60
CA GLU A 180 -8.98 15.57 5.19
C GLU A 180 -8.83 17.05 4.81
N GLY A 181 -8.92 17.98 5.78
CA GLY A 181 -8.82 19.42 5.54
C GLY A 181 -10.00 19.93 4.72
N ARG A 182 -11.21 19.44 4.99
CA ARG A 182 -12.40 19.85 4.24
C ARG A 182 -12.75 21.32 4.50
N ASP A 183 -13.35 21.97 3.51
CA ASP A 183 -13.82 23.35 3.66
C ASP A 183 -15.22 23.38 4.31
N LYS A 184 -15.31 22.87 5.54
CA LYS A 184 -16.52 22.81 6.36
C LYS A 184 -16.29 23.58 7.65
N ALA A 185 -17.31 24.34 8.08
CA ALA A 185 -17.22 25.15 9.28
C ALA A 185 -17.15 24.29 10.55
N VAL A 186 -16.28 24.67 11.48
CA VAL A 186 -16.11 24.04 12.80
C VAL A 186 -15.46 25.04 13.77
N ALA A 187 -15.92 25.08 15.02
CA ALA A 187 -15.33 25.91 16.09
C ALA A 187 -15.05 27.39 15.71
N GLY A 188 -15.89 28.00 14.86
CA GLY A 188 -15.71 29.39 14.41
C GLY A 188 -14.72 29.59 13.25
N THR A 189 -14.17 28.52 12.69
CA THR A 189 -13.27 28.49 11.52
C THR A 189 -13.70 27.39 10.54
N THR A 190 -12.82 26.93 9.65
CA THR A 190 -13.01 25.73 8.82
C THR A 190 -11.94 24.67 9.11
N TYR A 191 -12.24 23.39 8.89
CA TYR A 191 -11.25 22.31 9.07
C TYR A 191 -10.00 22.53 8.24
N LYS A 192 -10.16 23.03 7.00
CA LYS A 192 -9.06 23.42 6.12
C LYS A 192 -8.13 24.46 6.78
N SER A 193 -8.68 25.58 7.23
CA SER A 193 -7.89 26.67 7.83
C SER A 193 -7.23 26.24 9.14
N LEU A 194 -7.94 25.44 9.94
CA LEU A 194 -7.41 24.88 11.18
C LEU A 194 -6.25 23.92 10.91
N LYS A 195 -6.41 23.00 9.94
CA LYS A 195 -5.36 22.08 9.50
C LYS A 195 -4.11 22.84 9.03
N GLU A 196 -4.28 23.84 8.16
CA GLU A 196 -3.16 24.65 7.67
C GLU A 196 -2.42 25.38 8.81
N THR A 197 -3.14 25.80 9.85
CA THR A 197 -2.54 26.43 11.03
C THR A 197 -1.76 25.43 11.87
N LEU A 198 -2.34 24.26 12.15
CA LEU A 198 -1.69 23.18 12.90
C LEU A 198 -0.46 22.64 12.17
N ASP A 199 -0.53 22.50 10.84
CA ASP A 199 0.60 22.07 10.01
C ASP A 199 1.76 23.08 10.07
N LYS A 200 1.47 24.40 10.08
CA LYS A 200 2.51 25.43 10.28
C LYS A 200 3.15 25.33 11.66
N VAL A 201 2.36 25.04 12.70
CA VAL A 201 2.85 24.84 14.06
C VAL A 201 3.75 23.61 14.13
N LEU A 202 3.36 22.48 13.54
CA LEU A 202 4.21 21.28 13.45
C LEU A 202 5.52 21.56 12.71
N GLN A 203 5.45 22.22 11.55
CA GLN A 203 6.62 22.55 10.74
C GLN A 203 7.56 23.56 11.41
N SER A 204 7.06 24.37 12.34
CA SER A 204 7.88 25.34 13.07
C SER A 204 8.87 24.68 14.04
N GLY A 205 8.66 23.41 14.40
CA GLY A 205 9.49 22.71 15.40
C GLY A 205 9.41 23.28 16.81
N TYR A 206 8.46 24.20 17.08
CA TYR A 206 8.31 24.83 18.40
C TYR A 206 8.19 23.80 19.53
N PHE A 207 7.38 22.75 19.30
CA PHE A 207 7.13 21.69 20.28
C PHE A 207 8.22 20.60 20.31
N ASP A 208 9.14 20.57 19.34
CA ASP A 208 10.29 19.64 19.37
C ASP A 208 11.32 20.06 20.44
N ARG A 209 11.41 21.37 20.73
CA ARG A 209 12.36 21.94 21.70
C ARG A 209 11.80 21.99 23.14
N ALA A 210 10.48 21.96 23.31
CA ALA A 210 9.81 22.09 24.61
C ALA A 210 10.13 20.96 25.61
N GLN A 211 10.67 19.82 25.15
CA GLN A 211 11.09 18.70 26.02
C GLN A 211 12.56 18.76 26.48
N THR A 212 13.33 19.79 26.14
CA THR A 212 14.77 19.86 26.50
C THR A 212 15.07 20.36 27.92
N HIS A 213 14.06 20.75 28.71
CA HIS A 213 14.29 21.21 30.08
C HIS A 213 13.55 20.34 31.09
N GLN A 214 14.18 19.24 31.52
CA GLN A 214 14.26 18.81 32.92
C GLN A 214 15.41 17.78 33.10
N ASN A 215 16.63 18.28 33.10
CA ASN A 215 17.66 17.81 34.03
C ASN A 215 18.62 18.98 34.26
N GLY A 216 18.69 19.46 35.50
CA GLY A 216 19.36 20.71 35.85
C GLY A 216 20.86 20.72 35.52
N THR A 217 21.34 21.85 35.00
CA THR A 217 22.34 22.74 35.62
C THR A 217 22.46 23.98 34.73
N CYS A 218 22.84 25.09 35.35
CA CYS A 218 22.86 26.48 34.90
C CYS A 218 23.44 26.76 33.50
N GLU A 219 22.79 27.76 32.87
CA GLU A 219 23.33 28.85 32.04
C GLU A 219 24.53 28.54 31.14
N GLU A 220 24.25 28.44 29.83
CA GLU A 220 25.15 29.01 28.83
C GLU A 220 24.46 30.26 28.30
N GLU A 221 24.89 31.41 28.83
CA GLU A 221 24.69 32.72 28.20
C GLU A 221 25.44 32.69 26.85
N GLU A 222 24.71 32.54 25.75
CA GLU A 222 25.21 33.00 24.45
C GLU A 222 25.09 34.53 24.43
N GLU A 223 26.10 35.20 24.98
CA GLU A 223 26.33 36.62 24.68
C GLU A 223 26.65 36.75 23.18
N GLN A 224 25.73 37.42 22.50
CA GLN A 224 25.96 38.03 21.20
C GLN A 224 27.02 39.13 21.34
N GLU A 225 28.28 38.82 21.07
CA GLU A 225 29.25 39.83 20.68
C GLU A 225 29.41 39.85 19.15
N GLU A 226 28.56 40.61 18.47
CA GLU A 226 29.05 41.40 17.34
C GLU A 226 28.17 42.62 17.05
N GLN A 227 28.84 43.77 16.88
CA GLN A 227 28.36 45.05 16.33
C GLN A 227 27.80 46.11 17.29
N THR A 228 28.71 46.84 17.93
CA THR A 228 28.87 48.32 17.78
C THR A 228 30.38 48.60 17.97
N VAL A 229 31.12 49.37 17.15
CA VAL A 229 31.06 50.82 16.96
C VAL A 229 31.76 51.20 15.64
N VAL A 230 31.00 51.86 14.77
CA VAL A 230 31.26 53.03 13.90
C VAL A 230 32.69 53.31 13.40
N ALA A 231 32.72 53.57 12.09
CA ALA A 231 33.83 53.88 11.21
C ALA A 231 34.57 55.21 11.45
N GLU A 232 35.78 55.20 10.86
CA GLU A 232 36.45 56.31 10.14
C GLU A 232 37.36 57.27 10.93
N SER A 233 38.68 57.14 10.72
CA SER A 233 39.53 58.15 10.03
C SER A 233 41.03 57.79 10.01
N LYS A 234 41.67 58.00 8.86
CA LYS A 234 43.11 57.80 8.56
C LYS A 234 44.03 58.85 9.22
N ALA A 235 45.27 58.47 9.57
CA ALA A 235 46.55 59.07 9.13
C ALA A 235 47.74 58.41 9.88
N VAL A 236 48.73 57.80 9.19
CA VAL A 236 50.15 58.25 9.03
C VAL A 236 50.90 58.33 10.38
N GLU A 237 51.94 57.56 10.71
CA GLU A 237 53.32 57.55 10.17
C GLU A 237 54.16 56.42 10.83
N GLN A 238 55.10 55.83 10.09
CA GLN A 238 56.24 55.01 10.59
C GLN A 238 57.37 55.97 11.10
N PRO A 239 58.56 55.56 11.62
CA PRO A 239 59.09 54.22 11.97
C PRO A 239 59.93 54.21 13.29
N SER A 240 60.57 53.05 13.58
CA SER A 240 61.94 52.86 14.10
C SER A 240 62.10 51.96 15.36
N GLU A 241 62.62 50.75 15.13
CA GLU A 241 63.68 50.14 15.97
C GLU A 241 64.98 50.96 15.79
N PRO A 242 65.91 51.04 16.78
CA PRO A 242 66.66 49.91 17.37
C PRO A 242 66.89 50.10 18.90
N GLY A 243 67.49 49.23 19.71
CA GLY A 243 68.29 48.02 19.56
C GLY A 243 69.06 47.79 20.88
N SER A 244 69.93 46.77 20.87
CA SER A 244 70.80 46.24 21.93
C SER A 244 70.18 45.32 22.97
#